data_AF-A0A915ZZM1-F1
#
_entry.id   AF-A0A915ZZM1-F1
#
_cell.length_a   1.000
_cell.length_b   1.000
_cell.length_c   1.000
_cell.angle_alpha   90.00
_cell.angle_beta   90.00
_cell.angle_gamma   90.00
#
_symmetry.space_group_name_H-M   'P 1'
#
loop_
_entity.id
_entity.type
_entity.pdbx_description
1 polymer ?
#
loop_
_entity_poly.entity_id
_entity_poly.type
_entity_poly.pdbx_seq_one_letter_code
_entity_poly.pdbx_strand_id
1 'polypeptide(L)'
;MYSSREGQQWFSNDTISTNRRYFARGINTESSKHQLRGIINTLKHATKTLPIEQQLVKFSEIPKTLDETPIPDIIHGTLLFFAERFKDCDHNVIRRCILKILKDSEKHISQNSQSSELEQTIRKIFFLLENQSNDPIARALTLRCLGYMSVLLIERLDIQHGILQRLDSSVEIEANAAIFAADKLCSKTEKFSALAYEKFVTLLQVMFP
;
A
#
# COMPACT_ATOMS: atom_id res chain seq x y z
N MET A 1 33.63 43.17 -7.06
CA MET A 1 34.19 42.00 -7.78
C MET A 1 33.79 40.74 -7.02
N TYR A 2 33.36 39.69 -7.76
CA TYR A 2 32.68 38.44 -7.34
C TYR A 2 31.20 38.64 -6.95
N SER A 3 30.16 38.33 -7.74
CA SER A 3 29.82 37.23 -8.66
C SER A 3 29.46 35.90 -7.99
N SER A 4 28.15 35.63 -8.04
CA SER A 4 27.46 34.33 -8.22
C SER A 4 27.50 33.30 -7.09
N ARG A 5 26.30 32.93 -6.62
CA ARG A 5 25.83 31.52 -6.59
C ARG A 5 24.31 31.47 -6.53
N GLU A 6 23.77 30.96 -7.63
CA GLU A 6 22.38 30.60 -7.85
C GLU A 6 21.92 29.60 -6.78
N GLY A 7 20.84 29.96 -6.09
CA GLY A 7 20.12 29.04 -5.21
C GLY A 7 19.41 28.00 -6.05
N GLN A 8 19.92 26.77 -5.98
CA GLN A 8 19.36 25.57 -6.58
C GLN A 8 17.88 25.39 -6.24
N GLN A 9 17.01 25.63 -7.22
CA GLN A 9 15.66 25.07 -7.27
C GLN A 9 15.78 23.58 -7.61
N TRP A 10 15.76 22.71 -6.60
CA TRP A 10 15.50 21.29 -6.79
C TRP A 10 14.16 20.95 -6.15
N PHE A 11 13.45 20.03 -6.81
CA PHE A 11 12.11 19.52 -6.51
C PHE A 11 10.94 20.40 -6.99
N SER A 12 10.49 20.14 -8.22
CA SER A 12 9.06 19.99 -8.60
C SER A 12 8.81 19.80 -10.12
N ASN A 13 9.71 19.15 -10.88
CA ASN A 13 9.48 18.94 -12.33
C ASN A 13 9.20 17.50 -12.75
N ASP A 14 9.41 16.50 -11.89
CA ASP A 14 9.29 15.11 -12.33
C ASP A 14 7.85 14.59 -12.42
N THR A 15 6.93 15.06 -11.58
CA THR A 15 5.55 14.56 -11.56
C THR A 15 4.68 15.10 -12.69
N ILE A 16 4.90 16.36 -13.10
CA ILE A 16 4.26 16.92 -14.29
C ILE A 16 4.82 16.22 -15.55
N SER A 17 6.08 15.78 -15.52
CA SER A 17 6.71 15.10 -16.64
C SER A 17 6.21 13.67 -16.85
N THR A 18 5.91 12.91 -15.79
CA THR A 18 5.35 11.55 -15.91
C THR A 18 3.93 11.60 -16.45
N ASN A 19 3.06 12.46 -15.91
CA ASN A 19 1.72 12.65 -16.47
C ASN A 19 1.77 13.14 -17.93
N ARG A 20 2.63 14.12 -18.26
CA ARG A 20 2.82 14.52 -19.67
C ARG A 20 3.35 13.40 -20.56
N ARG A 21 4.18 12.47 -20.05
CA ARG A 21 4.64 11.30 -20.83
C ARG A 21 3.52 10.28 -21.07
N TYR A 22 2.59 10.09 -20.14
CA TYR A 22 1.41 9.26 -20.35
C TYR A 22 0.45 9.89 -21.38
N PHE A 23 0.21 11.21 -21.29
CA PHE A 23 -0.59 11.93 -22.28
C PHE A 23 0.11 12.05 -23.65
N ALA A 24 1.45 12.17 -23.68
CA ALA A 24 2.23 12.24 -24.93
C ALA A 24 2.35 10.90 -25.66
N ARG A 25 2.06 9.76 -25.01
CA ARG A 25 2.05 8.42 -25.62
C ARG A 25 0.71 8.01 -26.24
N GLY A 26 -0.28 8.89 -26.28
CA GLY A 26 -1.56 8.59 -26.96
C GLY A 26 -2.35 7.45 -26.30
N ILE A 27 -2.19 7.23 -24.99
CA ILE A 27 -3.00 6.24 -24.28
C ILE A 27 -4.45 6.76 -24.25
N ASN A 28 -5.29 6.17 -25.08
CA ASN A 28 -6.72 6.44 -25.11
C ASN A 28 -7.33 5.97 -23.78
N THR A 29 -7.90 6.89 -23.00
CA THR A 29 -8.52 6.62 -21.70
C THR A 29 -9.59 5.53 -21.78
N GLU A 30 -10.29 5.38 -22.91
CA GLU A 30 -11.26 4.30 -23.11
C GLU A 30 -10.61 2.93 -23.29
N SER A 31 -9.42 2.87 -23.90
CA SER A 31 -8.67 1.62 -24.05
C SER A 31 -8.19 1.10 -22.69
N SER A 32 -7.65 1.98 -21.83
CA SER A 32 -7.21 1.61 -20.49
C SER A 32 -8.38 1.17 -19.59
N LYS A 33 -9.54 1.83 -19.69
CA LYS A 33 -10.77 1.40 -19.00
C LYS A 33 -11.23 0.03 -19.47
N HIS A 34 -11.22 -0.23 -20.77
CA HIS A 34 -11.58 -1.54 -21.32
C HIS A 34 -10.62 -2.64 -20.81
N GLN A 35 -9.32 -2.36 -20.82
CA GLN A 35 -8.30 -3.29 -20.31
C GLN A 35 -8.48 -3.57 -18.81
N LEU A 36 -8.67 -2.53 -17.99
CA LEU A 36 -8.96 -2.68 -16.57
C LEU A 36 -10.22 -3.54 -16.35
N ARG A 37 -11.32 -3.27 -17.08
CA ARG A 37 -12.54 -4.08 -17.00
C ARG A 37 -12.28 -5.55 -17.33
N GLY A 38 -11.46 -5.82 -18.35
CA GLY A 38 -11.04 -7.17 -18.70
C GLY A 38 -10.34 -7.87 -17.53
N ILE A 39 -9.32 -7.24 -16.95
CA ILE A 39 -8.56 -7.77 -15.80
C ILE A 39 -9.50 -8.04 -14.62
N ILE A 40 -10.33 -7.06 -14.24
CA ILE A 40 -11.25 -7.19 -13.11
C ILE A 40 -12.29 -8.29 -13.35
N ASN A 41 -12.81 -8.45 -14.56
CA ASN A 41 -13.77 -9.51 -14.86
C ASN A 41 -13.13 -10.90 -14.75
N THR A 42 -11.91 -11.07 -15.25
CA THR A 42 -11.15 -12.33 -15.09
C THR A 42 -10.90 -12.64 -13.61
N LEU A 43 -10.50 -11.65 -12.82
CA LEU A 43 -10.26 -11.82 -11.39
C LEU A 43 -11.56 -12.11 -10.61
N LYS A 44 -12.66 -11.41 -10.92
CA LYS A 44 -13.99 -11.68 -10.33
C LYS A 44 -14.46 -13.09 -10.66
N HIS A 45 -14.30 -13.53 -11.90
CA HIS A 45 -14.61 -14.91 -12.28
C HIS A 45 -13.77 -15.89 -11.44
N ALA A 46 -12.45 -15.68 -11.38
CA ALA A 46 -11.54 -16.52 -10.60
C ALA A 46 -11.96 -16.63 -9.12
N THR A 47 -12.34 -15.51 -8.47
CA THR A 47 -12.79 -15.54 -7.07
C THR A 47 -14.06 -16.36 -6.84
N LYS A 48 -14.93 -16.47 -7.85
CA LYS A 48 -16.23 -17.12 -7.73
C LYS A 48 -16.19 -18.60 -8.11
N THR A 49 -15.36 -18.97 -9.07
CA THR A 49 -15.43 -20.29 -9.71
C THR A 49 -14.23 -21.18 -9.41
N LEU A 50 -13.08 -20.60 -9.06
CA LEU A 50 -11.86 -21.38 -8.84
C LEU A 50 -11.67 -21.72 -7.36
N PRO A 51 -11.11 -22.90 -7.05
CA PRO A 51 -10.65 -23.22 -5.71
C PRO A 51 -9.45 -22.34 -5.32
N ILE A 52 -9.14 -22.29 -4.01
CA ILE A 52 -8.18 -21.34 -3.45
C ILE A 52 -6.80 -21.46 -4.10
N GLU A 53 -6.29 -22.68 -4.30
CA GLU A 53 -4.99 -22.90 -4.91
C GLU A 53 -4.89 -22.35 -6.33
N GLN A 54 -5.96 -22.47 -7.11
CA GLN A 54 -6.02 -21.91 -8.46
C GLN A 54 -6.19 -20.39 -8.45
N GLN A 55 -6.91 -19.84 -7.45
CA GLN A 55 -6.94 -18.39 -7.22
C GLN A 55 -5.52 -17.85 -6.94
N LEU A 56 -4.75 -18.53 -6.09
CA LEU A 56 -3.37 -18.12 -5.75
C LEU A 56 -2.45 -18.09 -6.97
N VAL A 57 -2.52 -19.12 -7.83
CA VAL A 57 -1.78 -19.15 -9.10
C VAL A 57 -2.17 -17.95 -9.95
N LYS A 58 -3.48 -17.74 -10.16
CA LYS A 58 -3.98 -16.64 -11.00
C LYS A 58 -3.57 -15.27 -10.48
N PHE A 59 -3.65 -15.05 -9.17
CA PHE A 59 -3.29 -13.79 -8.54
C PHE A 59 -1.79 -13.52 -8.61
N SER A 60 -0.95 -14.56 -8.53
CA SER A 60 0.50 -14.42 -8.61
C SER A 60 1.02 -13.94 -9.98
N GLU A 61 0.20 -14.03 -11.04
CA GLU A 61 0.54 -13.52 -12.37
C GLU A 61 0.38 -11.99 -12.48
N ILE A 62 -0.44 -11.38 -11.62
CA ILE A 62 -0.86 -9.99 -11.77
C ILE A 62 0.29 -8.97 -11.68
N PRO A 63 1.28 -9.10 -10.77
CA PRO A 63 2.41 -8.17 -10.75
C PRO A 63 3.12 -8.08 -12.10
N LYS A 64 3.28 -9.21 -12.80
CA LYS A 64 3.87 -9.24 -14.15
C LYS A 64 3.01 -8.50 -15.17
N THR A 65 1.69 -8.69 -15.14
CA THR A 65 0.76 -7.96 -16.01
C THR A 65 0.81 -6.44 -15.78
N LEU A 66 0.92 -6.01 -14.52
CA LEU A 66 1.05 -4.59 -14.16
C LEU A 66 2.41 -4.03 -14.59
N ASP A 67 3.49 -4.83 -14.53
CA ASP A 67 4.81 -4.44 -15.02
C ASP A 67 4.87 -4.29 -16.53
N GLU A 68 4.18 -5.15 -17.27
CA GLU A 68 4.06 -5.07 -18.74
C GLU A 68 3.23 -3.86 -19.19
N THR A 69 2.27 -3.44 -18.36
CA THR A 69 1.37 -2.31 -18.63
C THR A 69 1.21 -1.38 -17.43
N PRO A 70 2.23 -0.58 -17.07
CA PRO A 70 2.25 0.25 -15.86
C PRO A 70 1.45 1.55 -16.05
N ILE A 71 0.16 1.39 -16.37
CA ILE A 71 -0.80 2.48 -16.51
C ILE A 71 -1.44 2.73 -15.14
N PRO A 72 -1.35 3.95 -14.57
CA PRO A 72 -1.83 4.25 -13.21
C PRO A 72 -3.27 3.81 -12.94
N ASP A 73 -4.21 4.09 -13.85
CA ASP A 73 -5.62 3.72 -13.69
C ASP A 73 -5.81 2.19 -13.58
N ILE A 74 -5.04 1.42 -14.35
CA ILE A 74 -5.09 -0.05 -14.32
C ILE A 74 -4.53 -0.57 -13.00
N ILE A 75 -3.38 -0.03 -12.57
CA ILE A 75 -2.73 -0.40 -11.32
C ILE A 75 -3.66 -0.08 -10.14
N HIS A 76 -4.12 1.18 -10.03
CA HIS A 76 -4.97 1.61 -8.91
C HIS A 76 -6.28 0.82 -8.85
N GLY A 77 -6.95 0.61 -10.00
CA GLY A 77 -8.17 -0.18 -10.06
C GLY A 77 -7.96 -1.66 -9.69
N THR A 78 -6.82 -2.23 -10.06
CA THR A 78 -6.47 -3.62 -9.74
C THR A 78 -6.09 -3.79 -8.27
N LEU A 79 -5.36 -2.82 -7.69
CA LEU A 79 -5.06 -2.79 -6.26
C LEU A 79 -6.34 -2.63 -5.43
N LEU A 80 -7.30 -1.81 -5.88
CA LEU A 80 -8.60 -1.67 -5.24
C LEU A 80 -9.36 -2.99 -5.19
N PHE A 81 -9.40 -3.73 -6.30
CA PHE A 81 -10.01 -5.06 -6.33
C PHE A 81 -9.35 -6.02 -5.31
N PHE A 82 -8.03 -6.00 -5.19
CA PHE A 82 -7.35 -6.84 -4.20
C PHE A 82 -7.60 -6.38 -2.77
N ALA A 83 -7.73 -5.08 -2.51
CA ALA A 83 -8.09 -4.59 -1.20
C ALA A 83 -9.52 -5.01 -0.80
N GLU A 84 -10.46 -5.03 -1.75
CA GLU A 84 -11.79 -5.64 -1.55
C GLU A 84 -11.68 -7.11 -1.17
N ARG A 85 -10.93 -7.88 -1.95
CA ARG A 85 -10.75 -9.31 -1.66
C ARG A 85 -10.05 -9.54 -0.32
N PHE A 86 -9.08 -8.71 0.05
CA PHE A 86 -8.35 -8.80 1.32
C PHE A 86 -9.27 -8.59 2.52
N LYS A 87 -10.16 -7.60 2.42
CA LYS A 87 -11.17 -7.29 3.44
C LYS A 87 -12.18 -8.43 3.58
N ASP A 88 -12.72 -8.92 2.47
CA ASP A 88 -13.90 -9.80 2.47
C ASP A 88 -13.56 -11.31 2.55
N CYS A 89 -12.29 -11.72 2.40
CA CYS A 89 -11.93 -13.14 2.46
C CYS A 89 -11.56 -13.60 3.88
N ASP A 90 -11.95 -14.81 4.27
CA ASP A 90 -11.56 -15.40 5.57
C ASP A 90 -10.24 -16.20 5.52
N HIS A 91 -9.52 -16.15 4.39
CA HIS A 91 -8.38 -17.01 4.14
C HIS A 91 -7.06 -16.21 4.16
N ASN A 92 -6.27 -16.39 5.21
CA ASN A 92 -4.97 -15.71 5.33
C ASN A 92 -3.97 -16.06 4.22
N VAL A 93 -4.13 -17.21 3.56
CA VAL A 93 -3.31 -17.56 2.40
C VAL A 93 -3.58 -16.62 1.22
N ILE A 94 -4.84 -16.24 0.99
CA ILE A 94 -5.23 -15.23 0.00
C ILE A 94 -4.69 -13.86 0.41
N ARG A 95 -4.87 -13.46 1.67
CA ARG A 95 -4.31 -12.19 2.19
C ARG A 95 -2.79 -12.10 2.03
N ARG A 96 -2.07 -13.20 2.26
CA ARG A 96 -0.61 -13.28 2.04
C ARG A 96 -0.24 -13.16 0.56
N CYS A 97 -1.02 -13.75 -0.33
CA CYS A 97 -0.83 -13.57 -1.78
C CYS A 97 -1.01 -12.11 -2.18
N ILE A 98 -2.06 -11.45 -1.68
CA ILE A 98 -2.34 -10.03 -1.92
C ILE A 98 -1.21 -9.15 -1.38
N LEU A 99 -0.68 -9.45 -0.19
CA LEU A 99 0.49 -8.76 0.35
C LEU A 99 1.69 -8.83 -0.61
N LYS A 100 1.94 -10.00 -1.22
CA LYS A 100 3.01 -10.18 -2.20
C LYS A 100 2.77 -9.33 -3.45
N ILE A 101 1.54 -9.25 -3.93
CA ILE A 101 1.17 -8.41 -5.08
C ILE A 101 1.41 -6.94 -4.76
N LEU A 102 0.99 -6.47 -3.58
CA LEU A 102 1.23 -5.09 -3.13
C LEU A 102 2.73 -4.77 -3.04
N LYS A 103 3.52 -5.68 -2.45
CA LYS A 103 4.98 -5.56 -2.40
C LYS A 103 5.58 -5.42 -3.79
N ASP A 104 5.25 -6.33 -4.70
CA ASP A 104 5.85 -6.38 -6.03
C ASP A 104 5.39 -5.18 -6.90
N SER A 105 4.24 -4.59 -6.57
CA SER A 105 3.67 -3.41 -7.24
C SER A 105 4.02 -2.08 -6.57
N GLU A 106 4.70 -2.08 -5.42
CA GLU A 106 5.03 -0.87 -4.63
C GLU A 106 5.72 0.21 -5.48
N LYS A 107 6.61 -0.21 -6.39
CA LYS A 107 7.35 0.66 -7.32
C LYS A 107 6.48 1.53 -8.23
N HIS A 108 5.22 1.15 -8.42
CA HIS A 108 4.26 1.89 -9.26
C HIS A 108 3.46 2.94 -8.47
N ILE A 109 3.60 2.97 -7.15
CA ILE A 109 2.89 3.89 -6.26
C ILE A 109 3.84 5.04 -5.89
N SER A 110 3.36 6.28 -6.03
CA SER A 110 4.11 7.48 -5.67
C SER A 110 3.31 8.35 -4.69
N GLN A 111 3.99 9.23 -3.95
CA GLN A 111 3.33 10.15 -3.01
C GLN A 111 2.27 11.03 -3.68
N ASN A 112 2.54 11.43 -4.93
CA ASN A 112 1.64 12.30 -5.71
C ASN A 112 0.54 11.50 -6.43
N SER A 113 0.46 10.18 -6.23
CA SER A 113 -0.61 9.35 -6.75
C SER A 113 -1.90 9.65 -6.00
N GLN A 114 -2.65 10.63 -6.48
CA GLN A 114 -3.97 10.99 -5.95
C GLN A 114 -5.03 10.30 -6.81
N SER A 115 -5.65 9.24 -6.30
CA SER A 115 -6.78 8.57 -6.94
C SER A 115 -7.80 8.09 -5.91
N SER A 116 -9.08 8.15 -6.27
CA SER A 116 -10.16 7.68 -5.40
C SER A 116 -10.04 6.18 -5.08
N GLU A 117 -9.44 5.44 -6.01
CA GLU A 117 -9.18 4.01 -5.93
C GLU A 117 -8.10 3.70 -4.90
N LEU A 118 -7.01 4.47 -4.84
CA LEU A 118 -5.98 4.31 -3.81
C LEU A 118 -6.51 4.68 -2.42
N GLU A 119 -7.32 5.73 -2.30
CA GLU A 119 -7.98 6.07 -1.03
C GLU A 119 -8.86 4.92 -0.52
N GLN A 120 -9.66 4.34 -1.41
CA GLN A 120 -10.49 3.18 -1.06
C GLN A 120 -9.65 1.93 -0.77
N THR A 121 -8.55 1.72 -1.49
CA THR A 121 -7.60 0.62 -1.26
C THR A 121 -7.08 0.69 0.18
N ILE A 122 -6.59 1.86 0.60
CA ILE A 122 -6.06 2.08 1.94
C ILE A 122 -7.12 1.80 3.00
N ARG A 123 -8.34 2.37 2.85
CA ARG A 123 -9.44 2.18 3.81
C ARG A 123 -9.84 0.71 3.93
N LYS A 124 -9.95 -0.01 2.81
CA LYS A 124 -10.33 -1.43 2.81
C LYS A 124 -9.27 -2.32 3.44
N ILE A 125 -7.99 -2.03 3.24
CA ILE A 125 -6.89 -2.72 3.93
C ILE A 125 -6.96 -2.40 5.44
N PHE A 126 -7.04 -1.12 5.81
CA PHE A 126 -7.03 -0.69 7.22
C PHE A 126 -8.24 -1.21 8.04
N PHE A 127 -9.36 -1.50 7.38
CA PHE A 127 -10.60 -1.97 8.00
C PHE A 127 -10.42 -3.10 9.02
N LEU A 128 -9.49 -4.04 8.78
CA LEU A 128 -9.26 -5.17 9.69
C LEU A 128 -8.59 -4.77 11.01
N LEU A 129 -7.83 -3.65 11.03
CA LEU A 129 -7.29 -3.08 12.26
C LEU A 129 -8.34 -2.24 13.00
N GLU A 130 -9.12 -1.46 12.26
CA GLU A 130 -10.16 -0.58 12.81
C GLU A 130 -11.26 -1.38 13.54
N ASN A 131 -11.71 -2.50 12.96
CA ASN A 131 -12.77 -3.32 13.53
C ASN A 131 -12.29 -4.39 14.51
N GLN A 132 -11.05 -4.25 15.02
CA GLN A 132 -10.48 -5.17 16.02
C GLN A 132 -10.65 -6.65 15.64
N SER A 133 -10.33 -7.01 14.38
CA SER A 133 -10.37 -8.40 13.92
C SER A 133 -9.73 -9.32 14.96
N ASN A 134 -10.37 -10.43 15.33
CA ASN A 134 -9.81 -11.37 16.32
C ASN A 134 -8.62 -12.17 15.77
N ASP A 135 -8.40 -12.18 14.46
CA ASP A 135 -7.31 -12.92 13.82
C ASP A 135 -5.99 -12.12 13.80
N PRO A 136 -4.98 -12.48 14.62
CA PRO A 136 -3.71 -11.76 14.66
C PRO A 136 -2.90 -11.87 13.37
N ILE A 137 -3.07 -12.94 12.58
CA ILE A 137 -2.38 -13.09 11.30
C ILE A 137 -2.96 -12.10 10.30
N ALA A 138 -4.29 -11.95 10.27
CA ALA A 138 -4.95 -10.96 9.41
C ALA A 138 -4.51 -9.52 9.78
N ARG A 139 -4.43 -9.19 11.07
CA ARG A 139 -3.94 -7.89 11.55
C ARG A 139 -2.47 -7.66 11.18
N ALA A 140 -1.62 -8.66 11.38
CA ALA A 140 -0.21 -8.60 10.97
C ALA A 140 -0.04 -8.41 9.45
N LEU A 141 -0.81 -9.13 8.63
CA LEU A 141 -0.81 -8.94 7.17
C LEU A 141 -1.29 -7.55 6.79
N THR A 142 -2.27 -7.00 7.51
CA THR A 142 -2.77 -5.62 7.30
C THR A 142 -1.66 -4.61 7.53
N LEU A 143 -0.95 -4.70 8.65
CA LEU A 143 0.19 -3.83 8.97
C LEU A 143 1.30 -3.92 7.91
N ARG A 144 1.61 -5.14 7.43
CA ARG A 144 2.58 -5.34 6.34
C ARG A 144 2.12 -4.67 5.04
N CYS A 145 0.83 -4.77 4.67
CA CYS A 145 0.28 -4.07 3.51
C CYS A 145 0.42 -2.55 3.65
N LEU A 146 0.10 -2.00 4.83
CA LEU A 146 0.25 -0.56 5.11
C LEU A 146 1.71 -0.11 4.99
N GLY A 147 2.68 -0.93 5.42
CA GLY A 147 4.11 -0.64 5.25
C GLY A 147 4.52 -0.47 3.78
N TYR A 148 4.06 -1.35 2.89
CA TYR A 148 4.31 -1.21 1.44
C TYR A 148 3.55 -0.04 0.80
N MET A 149 2.49 0.45 1.45
CA MET A 149 1.76 1.64 1.01
C MET A 149 2.17 2.91 1.77
N SER A 150 3.25 2.86 2.57
CA SER A 150 3.65 3.94 3.50
C SER A 150 3.78 5.32 2.84
N VAL A 151 4.17 5.37 1.55
CA VAL A 151 4.26 6.61 0.78
C VAL A 151 2.91 7.34 0.64
N LEU A 152 1.80 6.61 0.70
CA LEU A 152 0.44 7.16 0.64
C LEU A 152 -0.11 7.56 2.03
N LEU A 153 0.57 7.16 3.11
CA LEU A 153 0.07 7.32 4.48
C LEU A 153 0.60 8.57 5.18
N ILE A 154 1.48 9.34 4.54
CA ILE A 154 2.21 10.48 5.13
C ILE A 154 1.27 11.51 5.78
N GLU A 155 0.08 11.70 5.22
CA GLU A 155 -0.93 12.67 5.69
C GLU A 155 -2.15 12.00 6.34
N ARG A 156 -2.14 10.68 6.54
CA ARG A 156 -3.29 9.90 7.04
C ARG A 156 -3.11 9.59 8.53
N LEU A 157 -3.25 10.63 9.36
CA LEU A 157 -2.94 10.57 10.81
C LEU A 157 -3.72 9.50 11.57
N ASP A 158 -4.95 9.23 11.15
CA ASP A 158 -5.80 8.14 11.67
C ASP A 158 -5.12 6.76 11.53
N ILE A 159 -4.57 6.49 10.35
CA ILE A 159 -3.88 5.23 10.06
C ILE A 159 -2.52 5.18 10.75
N GLN A 160 -1.80 6.31 10.78
CA GLN A 160 -0.53 6.40 11.52
C GLN A 160 -0.73 6.09 13.00
N HIS A 161 -1.77 6.64 13.61
CA HIS A 161 -2.13 6.35 15.00
C HIS A 161 -2.50 4.88 15.18
N GLY A 162 -3.27 4.31 14.25
CA GLY A 162 -3.59 2.88 14.26
C GLY A 162 -2.35 1.97 14.22
N ILE A 163 -1.32 2.33 13.44
CA ILE A 163 -0.03 1.61 13.42
C ILE A 163 0.69 1.74 14.77
N LEU A 164 0.79 2.95 15.32
CA LEU A 164 1.47 3.20 16.61
C LEU A 164 0.83 2.42 17.76
N GLN A 165 -0.50 2.33 17.81
CA GLN A 165 -1.22 1.54 18.82
C GLN A 165 -0.93 0.03 18.75
N ARG A 166 -0.42 -0.49 17.63
CA ARG A 166 -0.08 -1.91 17.48
C ARG A 166 1.36 -2.23 17.86
N LEU A 167 2.19 -1.22 18.15
CA LEU A 167 3.51 -1.42 18.75
C LEU A 167 3.40 -2.01 20.17
N ASP A 168 2.29 -1.76 20.88
CA ASP A 168 2.02 -2.34 22.21
C ASP A 168 1.36 -3.72 22.15
N SER A 169 1.21 -4.34 20.97
CA SER A 169 0.52 -5.63 20.88
C SER A 169 1.27 -6.70 21.67
N SER A 170 0.55 -7.45 22.51
CA SER A 170 1.08 -8.62 23.21
C SER A 170 1.29 -9.82 22.27
N VAL A 171 0.78 -9.74 21.03
CA VAL A 171 0.93 -10.79 20.03
C VAL A 171 2.15 -10.47 19.15
N GLU A 172 3.19 -11.29 19.29
CA GLU A 172 4.49 -11.08 18.66
C GLU A 172 4.43 -10.85 17.14
N ILE A 173 3.63 -11.65 16.40
CA ILE A 173 3.52 -11.51 14.94
C ILE A 173 2.93 -10.16 14.53
N GLU A 174 2.00 -9.63 15.32
CA GLU A 174 1.37 -8.33 15.09
C GLU A 174 2.33 -7.20 15.46
N ALA A 175 2.98 -7.26 16.63
CA ALA A 175 3.98 -6.29 17.05
C ALA A 175 5.13 -6.18 16.03
N ASN A 176 5.65 -7.31 15.55
CA ASN A 176 6.69 -7.34 14.51
C ASN A 176 6.22 -6.74 13.18
N ALA A 177 4.95 -6.91 12.83
CA ALA A 177 4.37 -6.28 11.65
C ALA A 177 4.16 -4.77 11.85
N ALA A 178 3.81 -4.33 13.06
CA ALA A 178 3.68 -2.92 13.41
C ALA A 178 5.04 -2.21 13.36
N ILE A 179 6.10 -2.84 13.89
CA ILE A 179 7.48 -2.34 13.78
C ILE A 179 7.87 -2.17 12.32
N PHE A 180 7.59 -3.16 11.46
CA PHE A 180 7.85 -3.04 10.02
C PHE A 180 7.09 -1.87 9.37
N ALA A 181 5.80 -1.71 9.68
CA ALA A 181 5.00 -0.62 9.12
C ALA A 181 5.48 0.75 9.61
N ALA A 182 5.85 0.84 10.89
CA ALA A 182 6.40 2.03 11.50
C ALA A 182 7.75 2.41 10.87
N ASP A 183 8.68 1.46 10.74
CA ASP A 183 9.98 1.67 10.06
C ASP A 183 9.79 2.23 8.64
N LYS A 184 8.91 1.60 7.86
CA LYS A 184 8.58 2.06 6.51
C LYS A 184 8.07 3.50 6.51
N LEU A 185 7.23 3.88 7.46
CA LEU A 185 6.68 5.22 7.54
C LEU A 185 7.65 6.26 8.12
N CYS A 186 8.51 5.88 9.06
CA CYS A 186 9.61 6.69 9.55
C CYS A 186 10.54 7.11 8.40
N SER A 187 10.74 6.23 7.41
CA SER A 187 11.49 6.55 6.18
C SER A 187 10.82 7.60 5.28
N LYS A 188 9.56 7.96 5.53
CA LYS A 188 8.76 8.90 4.71
C LYS A 188 8.51 10.24 5.39
N THR A 189 8.47 10.30 6.71
CA THR A 189 8.10 11.52 7.43
C THR A 189 8.72 11.61 8.82
N GLU A 190 9.46 12.70 9.05
CA GLU A 190 10.07 13.03 10.35
C GLU A 190 9.04 13.17 11.46
N LYS A 191 7.83 13.68 11.14
CA LYS A 191 6.75 13.85 12.11
C LYS A 191 6.33 12.50 12.70
N PHE A 192 6.22 11.47 11.86
CA PHE A 192 5.92 10.13 12.35
C PHE A 192 7.10 9.55 13.13
N SER A 193 8.33 9.76 12.67
CA SER A 193 9.54 9.30 13.37
C SER A 193 9.63 9.82 14.80
N ALA A 194 9.28 11.09 15.04
CA ALA A 194 9.21 11.65 16.37
C ALA A 194 8.19 10.93 17.26
N LEU A 195 6.98 10.67 16.75
CA LEU A 195 5.93 9.95 17.47
C LEU A 195 6.34 8.49 17.77
N ALA A 196 6.95 7.82 16.80
CA ALA A 196 7.44 6.46 16.97
C ALA A 196 8.59 6.40 18.00
N TYR A 197 9.51 7.37 17.98
CA TYR A 197 10.59 7.47 18.97
C TYR A 197 10.06 7.55 20.40
N GLU A 198 9.14 8.49 20.68
CA GLU A 198 8.50 8.63 22.00
C GLU A 198 7.85 7.31 22.45
N LYS A 199 7.20 6.63 21.51
CA LYS A 199 6.56 5.34 21.77
C LYS A 199 7.56 4.24 22.14
N PHE A 200 8.67 4.13 21.40
CA PHE A 200 9.72 3.16 21.67
C PHE A 200 10.44 3.45 22.99
N VAL A 201 10.73 4.71 23.32
CA VAL A 201 11.32 5.09 24.61
C VAL A 201 10.44 4.62 25.76
N THR A 202 9.12 4.90 25.67
CA THR A 202 8.16 4.46 26.68
C THR A 202 8.16 2.94 26.85
N LEU A 203 8.14 2.19 25.74
CA LEU A 203 8.17 0.73 25.77
C LEU A 203 9.45 0.17 26.39
N LEU A 204 10.61 0.72 26.04
CA LEU A 204 11.90 0.27 26.58
C LEU A 204 12.06 0.58 28.07
N GLN A 205 11.56 1.73 28.54
CA GLN A 205 11.58 2.08 29.97
C GLN A 205 10.73 1.12 30.80
N VAL A 206 9.60 0.65 30.29
CA VAL A 206 8.78 -0.36 30.97
C VAL A 206 9.48 -1.72 31.02
N MET A 207 10.26 -2.06 30.00
CA MET A 207 11.00 -3.33 29.94
C MET A 207 12.25 -3.36 30.83
N PHE A 208 12.89 -2.20 31.03
CA PHE A 208 14.12 -2.04 31.81
C PHE A 208 13.94 -0.92 32.86
N PRO A 209 13.21 -1.19 33.95
CA PRO A 209 12.95 -0.20 35.00
C PRO A 209 14.21 0.21 35.79
#